data_AF-A0A1Q3VTB3-F1
#
_entry.id   AF-A0A1Q3VTB3-F1
#
_cell.length_a   1.000
_cell.length_b   1.000
_cell.length_c   1.000
_cell.angle_alpha   90.00
_cell.angle_beta   90.00
_cell.angle_gamma   90.00
#
_symmetry.space_group_name_H-M   'P 1'
#
loop_
_entity.id
_entity.type
_entity.pdbx_description
1 polymer ?
#
loop_
_entity_poly.entity_id
_entity_poly.type
_entity_poly.pdbx_seq_one_letter_code
_entity_poly.pdbx_strand_id
1 'polypeptide(L)'
;MTHLERVRWGETPKCPYCGAETVARHAELDQRSRWQCWTCHKSFAATVGTIFHRSHVDLQRWFLLITLMLNAKNGLSATQAARDLDTRRPTVLSMMRRIRAPLNDDGQMLANFLLRLIR
;
A
#
# COMPACT_ATOMS: atom_id res chain seq x y z
N MET A 1 1.88 -10.67 0.99
CA MET A 1 0.83 -9.65 1.28
C MET A 1 0.53 -9.47 2.77
N THR A 2 0.93 -10.42 3.61
CA THR A 2 0.70 -10.45 5.07
C THR A 2 1.14 -9.17 5.81
N HIS A 3 2.25 -8.54 5.38
CA HIS A 3 2.74 -7.33 6.03
C HIS A 3 1.80 -6.14 5.84
N LEU A 4 1.32 -5.91 4.61
CA LEU A 4 0.41 -4.80 4.30
C LEU A 4 -0.92 -4.96 5.03
N GLU A 5 -1.47 -6.18 5.05
CA GLU A 5 -2.70 -6.53 5.76
C GLU A 5 -2.58 -6.21 7.26
N ARG A 6 -1.49 -6.63 7.89
CA ARG A 6 -1.21 -6.37 9.31
C ARG A 6 -1.04 -4.88 9.63
N VAL A 7 -0.45 -4.10 8.73
CA VAL A 7 -0.32 -2.64 8.92
C VAL A 7 -1.67 -1.94 8.71
N ARG A 8 -2.46 -2.37 7.73
CA ARG A 8 -3.75 -1.76 7.40
C ARG A 8 -4.82 -2.00 8.45
N TRP A 9 -4.94 -3.25 8.91
CA TRP A 9 -6.07 -3.71 9.69
C TRP A 9 -5.70 -4.25 11.07
N GLY A 10 -4.41 -4.43 11.37
CA GLY A 10 -3.99 -5.13 12.57
C GLY A 10 -4.52 -6.56 12.57
N GLU A 11 -5.43 -6.85 13.50
CA GLU A 11 -6.06 -8.16 13.68
C GLU A 11 -7.46 -8.25 13.06
N THR A 12 -8.08 -7.11 12.70
CA THR A 12 -9.50 -7.04 12.30
C THR A 12 -9.64 -6.49 10.87
N PRO A 13 -9.66 -7.36 9.84
CA PRO A 13 -9.85 -6.95 8.46
C PRO A 13 -11.18 -6.22 8.24
N LYS A 14 -11.13 -5.10 7.50
CA LYS A 14 -12.31 -4.27 7.20
C LYS A 14 -12.50 -4.08 5.70
N CYS A 15 -13.75 -4.14 5.26
CA CYS A 15 -14.11 -3.87 3.87
C CYS A 15 -13.83 -2.40 3.51
N PRO A 16 -13.02 -2.11 2.48
CA PRO A 16 -12.70 -0.75 2.07
C PRO A 16 -13.87 -0.04 1.38
N TYR A 17 -14.96 -0.74 1.04
CA TYR A 17 -16.11 -0.16 0.36
C TYR A 17 -17.25 0.20 1.31
N CYS A 18 -17.47 -0.58 2.37
CA CYS A 18 -18.60 -0.40 3.28
C CYS A 18 -18.22 -0.40 4.78
N GLY A 19 -16.95 -0.60 5.12
CA GLY A 19 -16.47 -0.59 6.51
C GLY A 19 -16.77 -1.83 7.34
N ALA A 20 -17.51 -2.81 6.80
CA ALA A 20 -17.88 -4.02 7.53
C ALA A 20 -16.67 -4.90 7.89
N GLU A 21 -16.74 -5.53 9.07
CA GLU A 21 -15.73 -6.49 9.58
C GLU A 21 -16.04 -7.94 9.18
N THR A 22 -17.24 -8.20 8.67
CA THR A 22 -17.66 -9.50 8.14
C THR A 22 -17.05 -9.73 6.75
N VAL A 23 -15.75 -9.99 6.74
CA VAL A 23 -14.95 -10.28 5.54
C VAL A 23 -14.21 -11.60 5.71
N ALA A 24 -14.13 -12.37 4.64
CA ALA A 24 -13.42 -13.65 4.63
C ALA A 24 -12.38 -13.66 3.49
N ARG A 25 -11.26 -14.34 3.71
CA ARG A 25 -10.25 -14.51 2.68
C ARG A 25 -10.65 -15.63 1.72
N HIS A 26 -10.35 -15.49 0.44
CA HIS A 26 -10.53 -16.58 -0.51
C HIS A 26 -9.59 -17.75 -0.17
N ALA A 27 -10.13 -18.98 -0.22
CA ALA A 27 -9.40 -20.20 0.12
C ALA A 27 -8.47 -20.68 -1.03
N GLU A 28 -8.86 -20.38 -2.27
CA GLU A 28 -8.13 -20.75 -3.48
C GLU A 28 -6.75 -20.10 -3.53
N LEU A 29 -5.72 -20.91 -3.81
CA LEU A 29 -4.31 -20.49 -3.86
C LEU A 29 -4.07 -19.23 -4.72
N ASP A 30 -4.67 -19.18 -5.90
CA ASP A 30 -4.51 -18.07 -6.86
C ASP A 30 -5.22 -16.80 -6.41
N GLN A 31 -6.22 -16.92 -5.52
CA GLN A 31 -7.01 -15.82 -5.00
C GLN A 31 -6.71 -15.50 -3.54
N ARG A 32 -5.69 -16.12 -2.93
CA ARG A 32 -5.32 -15.88 -1.51
C ARG A 32 -5.03 -14.42 -1.18
N SER A 33 -4.74 -13.58 -2.18
CA SER A 33 -4.55 -12.14 -2.02
C SER A 33 -5.85 -11.33 -1.88
N ARG A 34 -7.00 -11.98 -2.10
CA ARG A 34 -8.33 -11.36 -2.14
C ARG A 34 -9.15 -11.71 -0.91
N TRP A 35 -9.96 -10.73 -0.53
CA TRP A 35 -10.95 -10.78 0.54
C TRP A 35 -12.33 -10.58 -0.07
N GLN A 36 -13.33 -11.28 0.48
CA GLN A 36 -14.73 -11.19 0.13
C GLN A 36 -15.48 -10.56 1.30
N CYS A 37 -16.24 -9.50 1.04
CA CYS A 37 -17.18 -8.95 2.02
C CYS A 37 -18.52 -9.67 1.95
N TRP A 38 -19.06 -10.08 3.09
CA TRP A 38 -20.39 -10.71 3.18
C TRP A 38 -21.53 -9.69 3.28
N THR A 39 -21.24 -8.42 3.57
CA THR A 39 -22.26 -7.36 3.65
C THR A 39 -22.55 -6.74 2.29
N CYS A 40 -21.50 -6.36 1.54
CA CYS A 40 -21.66 -5.71 0.24
C CYS A 40 -21.39 -6.64 -0.94
N HIS A 41 -21.07 -7.91 -0.67
CA HIS A 41 -20.75 -8.96 -1.66
C HIS A 41 -19.61 -8.62 -2.63
N LYS A 42 -18.82 -7.58 -2.37
CA LYS A 42 -17.67 -7.21 -3.20
C LYS A 42 -16.40 -7.95 -2.77
N SER A 43 -15.63 -8.39 -3.75
CA SER A 43 -14.27 -8.86 -3.56
C SER A 43 -13.25 -7.71 -3.70
N PHE A 44 -12.25 -7.67 -2.82
CA PHE A 44 -11.23 -6.64 -2.78
C PHE A 44 -9.86 -7.21 -2.41
N ALA A 45 -8.80 -6.46 -2.72
CA ALA A 45 -7.46 -6.71 -2.21
C ALA A 45 -7.15 -5.72 -1.08
N ALA A 46 -6.19 -6.05 -0.21
CA ALA A 46 -5.72 -5.15 0.85
C ALA A 46 -5.10 -3.83 0.31
N THR A 47 -4.79 -3.77 -0.99
CA THR A 47 -4.30 -2.57 -1.67
C THR A 47 -5.41 -1.60 -2.07
N VAL A 48 -6.69 -2.00 -2.02
CA VAL A 48 -7.82 -1.13 -2.39
C VAL A 48 -7.90 0.07 -1.44
N GLY A 49 -8.07 1.27 -2.01
CA GLY A 49 -8.05 2.55 -1.30
C GLY A 49 -6.64 3.14 -1.10
N THR A 50 -5.60 2.29 -1.08
CA THR A 50 -4.23 2.74 -0.78
C THR A 50 -3.48 3.34 -1.97
N ILE A 51 -2.30 3.92 -1.69
CA ILE A 51 -1.31 4.28 -2.72
C ILE A 51 -0.80 3.10 -3.56
N PHE A 52 -1.09 1.85 -3.17
CA PHE A 52 -0.73 0.64 -3.92
C PHE A 52 -1.85 0.18 -4.87
N HIS A 53 -3.04 0.79 -4.79
CA HIS A 53 -4.20 0.40 -5.57
C HIS A 53 -3.92 0.46 -7.08
N ARG A 54 -4.30 -0.57 -7.84
CA ARG A 54 -4.09 -0.65 -9.31
C ARG A 54 -2.64 -0.37 -9.76
N SER A 55 -1.66 -0.67 -8.91
CA SER A 55 -0.25 -0.60 -9.29
C SER A 55 0.21 -1.97 -9.78
N HIS A 56 0.96 -1.98 -10.88
CA HIS A 56 1.70 -3.17 -11.34
C HIS A 56 3.10 -3.27 -10.70
N VAL A 57 3.45 -2.34 -9.81
CA VAL A 57 4.75 -2.33 -9.12
C VAL A 57 4.62 -3.14 -7.84
N ASP A 58 5.56 -4.06 -7.63
CA ASP A 58 5.62 -4.88 -6.43
C ASP A 58 5.66 -4.04 -5.15
N LEU A 59 4.95 -4.51 -4.11
CA LEU A 59 4.90 -3.84 -2.81
C LEU A 59 6.29 -3.63 -2.20
N GLN A 60 7.25 -4.53 -2.46
CA GLN A 60 8.63 -4.38 -1.99
C GLN A 60 9.29 -3.10 -2.52
N ARG A 61 9.13 -2.81 -3.83
CA ARG A 61 9.67 -1.60 -4.45
C ARG A 61 8.99 -0.34 -3.90
N TRP A 62 7.68 -0.43 -3.63
CA TRP A 62 6.96 0.64 -2.95
C TRP A 62 7.53 0.95 -1.56
N PHE A 63 7.72 -0.08 -0.73
CA PHE A 63 8.28 0.11 0.61
C PHE A 63 9.72 0.62 0.58
N LEU A 64 10.54 0.15 -0.36
CA LEU A 64 11.89 0.65 -0.56
C LEU A 64 11.89 2.14 -0.94
N LEU A 65 11.05 2.55 -1.90
CA LEU A 65 10.93 3.96 -2.29
C LEU A 65 10.50 4.85 -1.11
N ILE A 66 9.51 4.41 -0.35
CA ILE A 66 9.03 5.15 0.84
C ILE A 66 10.20 5.32 1.83
N THR A 67 10.94 4.25 2.11
CA THR A 67 12.09 4.27 3.02
C THR A 67 13.18 5.23 2.54
N LEU A 68 13.53 5.19 1.25
CA LEU A 68 14.51 6.11 0.66
C LEU A 68 14.04 7.57 0.74
N MET A 69 12.75 7.83 0.49
CA MET A 69 12.19 9.17 0.57
C MET A 69 12.20 9.74 2.00
N LEU A 70 12.02 8.90 3.01
CA LEU A 70 12.04 9.31 4.43
C LEU A 70 13.46 9.54 4.95
N ASN A 71 14.41 8.70 4.54
CA ASN A 71 15.80 8.81 4.98
C ASN A 71 16.58 9.90 4.22
N ALA A 72 16.03 10.45 3.14
CA ALA A 72 16.67 11.49 2.36
C ALA A 72 16.60 12.86 3.05
N LYS A 73 17.72 13.29 3.65
CA LYS A 73 17.85 14.58 4.36
C LYS A 73 17.38 15.79 3.55
N ASN A 74 17.65 15.81 2.24
CA ASN A 74 17.36 16.95 1.34
C ASN A 74 16.34 16.59 0.24
N GLY A 75 15.51 15.57 0.48
CA GLY A 75 14.61 15.02 -0.52
C GLY A 75 15.31 14.11 -1.54
N LEU A 76 14.52 13.26 -2.19
CA LEU A 76 15.00 12.25 -3.13
C LEU A 76 14.63 12.64 -4.57
N SER A 77 15.61 12.62 -5.48
CA SER A 77 15.37 12.81 -6.91
C SER A 77 14.77 11.56 -7.53
N ALA A 78 13.76 11.72 -8.41
CA ALA A 78 13.15 10.60 -9.13
C ALA A 78 14.14 9.83 -10.00
N THR A 79 15.19 10.49 -10.50
CA THR A 79 16.25 9.84 -11.29
C THR A 79 17.16 9.01 -10.40
N GLN A 80 17.47 9.49 -9.19
CA GLN A 80 18.27 8.73 -8.23
C GLN A 80 17.50 7.48 -7.77
N ALA A 81 16.25 7.68 -7.35
CA ALA A 81 15.38 6.60 -6.94
C ALA A 81 15.14 5.55 -8.04
N ALA A 82 15.06 5.97 -9.31
CA ALA A 82 14.96 5.04 -10.44
C ALA A 82 16.17 4.10 -10.55
N ARG A 83 17.38 4.61 -10.28
CA ARG A 83 18.60 3.79 -10.23
C ARG A 83 18.61 2.86 -9.03
N ASP A 84 18.26 3.38 -7.85
CA ASP A 84 18.27 2.60 -6.60
C ASP A 84 17.23 1.46 -6.61
N LEU A 85 16.10 1.66 -7.29
CA LEU A 85 15.02 0.66 -7.40
C LEU A 85 15.13 -0.24 -8.62
N ASP A 86 16.14 -0.04 -9.47
CA ASP A 86 16.27 -0.67 -10.78
C ASP A 86 14.94 -0.64 -11.57
N THR A 87 14.40 0.57 -11.75
CA THR A 87 13.12 0.76 -12.44
C THR A 87 13.09 2.03 -13.26
N ARG A 88 12.07 2.17 -14.11
CA ARG A 88 11.97 3.31 -15.03
C ARG A 88 11.61 4.58 -14.27
N ARG A 89 12.29 5.69 -14.60
CA ARG A 89 12.02 7.02 -14.01
C ARG A 89 10.55 7.45 -14.02
N PRO A 90 9.77 7.29 -15.12
CA PRO A 90 8.34 7.64 -15.12
C PRO A 90 7.53 6.83 -14.09
N THR A 91 7.88 5.56 -13.88
CA THR A 91 7.26 4.69 -12.87
C THR A 91 7.51 5.26 -11.48
N VAL A 92 8.76 5.56 -11.15
CA VAL A 92 9.10 6.16 -9.85
C VAL A 92 8.43 7.51 -9.67
N LEU A 93 8.42 8.36 -10.70
CA LEU A 93 7.77 9.66 -10.62
C LEU A 93 6.27 9.53 -10.33
N SER A 94 5.59 8.57 -10.96
CA SER A 94 4.20 8.23 -10.66
C SER A 94 4.03 7.78 -9.21
N MET A 95 4.91 6.89 -8.72
CA MET A 95 4.89 6.43 -7.33
C MET A 95 5.07 7.59 -6.34
N MET A 96 6.06 8.46 -6.57
CA MET A 96 6.33 9.62 -5.72
C MET A 96 5.17 10.62 -5.69
N ARG A 97 4.48 10.82 -6.83
CA ARG A 97 3.27 11.65 -6.88
C ARG A 97 2.16 11.05 -6.02
N ARG A 98 1.96 9.73 -6.09
CA ARG A 98 0.95 9.04 -5.27
C ARG A 98 1.27 9.09 -3.78
N ILE A 99 2.55 9.00 -3.39
CA ILE A 99 3.01 9.13 -2.00
C ILE A 99 2.76 10.55 -1.46
N ARG A 100 2.92 11.58 -2.31
CA ARG A 100 2.74 13.00 -1.93
C ARG A 100 1.30 13.49 -2.05
N ALA A 101 0.41 12.73 -2.69
CA ALA A 101 -0.97 13.15 -2.87
C ALA A 101 -1.71 13.16 -1.51
N PRO A 102 -2.57 14.15 -1.25
CA PRO A 102 -3.46 14.10 -0.10
C PRO A 102 -4.39 12.89 -0.22
N LEU A 103 -4.31 11.98 0.75
CA LEU A 103 -5.14 10.78 0.80
C LEU A 103 -6.41 11.08 1.59
N ASN A 104 -7.57 10.90 0.96
CA ASN A 104 -8.84 10.90 1.68
C ASN A 104 -8.90 9.62 2.54
N ASP A 105 -8.98 9.78 3.86
CA ASP A 105 -9.09 8.76 4.93
C ASP A 105 -8.02 7.64 5.05
N ASP A 106 -7.22 7.35 4.02
CA ASP A 106 -6.11 6.38 4.08
C ASP A 106 -4.75 7.03 4.44
N GLY A 107 -4.71 8.35 4.65
CA GLY A 107 -3.51 9.10 5.06
C GLY A 107 -2.93 8.62 6.40
N GLN A 108 -3.79 8.14 7.30
CA GLN A 108 -3.39 7.51 8.56
C GLN A 108 -2.66 6.19 8.35
N MET A 109 -2.91 5.44 7.27
CA MET A 109 -2.19 4.19 7.01
C MET A 109 -0.72 4.43 6.69
N LEU A 110 -0.42 5.47 5.90
CA LEU A 110 0.98 5.88 5.68
C LEU A 110 1.56 6.41 6.98
N ALA A 111 0.90 7.32 7.70
CA ALA A 111 1.40 7.80 8.98
C ALA A 111 1.67 6.68 10.01
N ASN A 112 0.81 5.67 10.09
CA ASN A 112 0.98 4.50 10.96
C ASN A 112 2.12 3.58 10.49
N PHE A 113 2.34 3.47 9.18
CA PHE A 113 3.51 2.80 8.61
C PHE A 113 4.79 3.57 8.93
N LEU A 114 4.78 4.90 8.83
CA LEU A 114 5.88 5.80 9.17
C LEU A 114 6.26 5.72 10.66
N LEU A 115 5.27 5.71 11.56
CA LEU A 115 5.48 5.63 13.00
C LEU A 115 6.03 4.26 13.46
N ARG A 116 5.80 3.18 12.69
CA ARG A 116 6.28 1.82 13.01
C ARG A 116 7.65 1.49 12.40
N LEU A 117 8.14 2.26 11.44
CA LEU A 117 9.48 2.06 10.84
C LEU A 117 10.60 2.82 11.57
N ILE A 118 10.24 3.79 12.41
CA ILE A 118 11.19 4.64 13.17
C ILE A 118 11.39 4.12 14.62
N ARG A 119 10.75 2.99 14.99
CA ARG A 119 10.81 2.41 16.34
C ARG A 119 11.35 0.99 16.33
#